data_AF-A0A1H1HCY9-F1
#
_entry.id   AF-A0A1H1HCY9-F1
#
_cell.length_a   1.000
_cell.length_b   1.000
_cell.length_c   1.000
_cell.angle_alpha   90.00
_cell.angle_beta   90.00
_cell.angle_gamma   90.00
#
_symmetry.space_group_name_H-M   'P 1'
#
loop_
_entity.id
_entity.type
_entity.pdbx_description
1 polymer ?
#
loop_
_entity_poly.entity_id
_entity_poly.type
_entity_poly.pdbx_seq_one_letter_code
_entity_poly.pdbx_strand_id
1 'polypeptide(L)'
;MALEHRGFRVNVDVAADEQGVQWVCRSSIERIDGNSAEGAPAGDELTIPKLKIDPLMAIHTLEHRAVAEIDEFYDRVHAAA
;
A
#
# COMPACT_ATOMS: atom_id res chain seq x y z
N MET A 1 -7.35 -6.96 2.04
CA MET A 1 -7.89 -6.92 0.65
C MET A 1 -6.72 -6.82 -0.31
N ALA A 2 -6.86 -7.29 -1.54
CA ALA A 2 -5.83 -7.19 -2.56
C ALA A 2 -6.36 -6.41 -3.77
N LEU A 3 -5.68 -5.33 -4.15
CA LEU A 3 -5.96 -4.50 -5.31
C LEU A 3 -4.89 -4.77 -6.38
N GLU A 4 -5.27 -4.80 -7.65
CA GLU A 4 -4.32 -4.91 -8.76
C GLU A 4 -4.30 -3.60 -9.56
N HIS A 5 -3.11 -3.04 -9.78
CA HIS A 5 -2.93 -1.77 -10.49
C HIS A 5 -1.61 -1.76 -11.28
N ARG A 6 -1.66 -1.41 -12.56
CA ARG A 6 -0.48 -1.29 -13.47
C ARG A 6 0.51 -2.49 -13.43
N GLY A 7 0.01 -3.71 -13.23
CA GLY A 7 0.89 -4.90 -13.15
C GLY A 7 1.52 -5.12 -11.77
N PHE A 8 1.04 -4.42 -10.75
CA PHE A 8 1.35 -4.62 -9.35
C PHE A 8 0.11 -5.09 -8.60
N ARG A 9 0.31 -5.91 -7.57
CA ARG A 9 -0.69 -6.28 -6.58
C ARG A 9 -0.35 -5.59 -5.27
N VAL A 10 -1.30 -4.80 -4.78
CA VAL A 10 -1.27 -4.17 -3.47
C VAL A 10 -2.05 -5.06 -2.51
N ASN A 11 -1.40 -5.57 -1.47
CA ASN A 11 -2.09 -6.19 -0.35
C ASN A 11 -2.15 -5.18 0.79
N VAL A 12 -3.34 -4.99 1.37
CA VAL A 12 -3.52 -4.14 2.54
C VAL A 12 -3.99 -4.99 3.71
N ASP A 13 -3.27 -4.86 4.82
CA ASP A 13 -3.56 -5.45 6.12
C ASP A 13 -3.82 -4.34 7.14
N VAL A 14 -4.90 -4.48 7.91
CA VAL A 14 -5.22 -3.56 8.99
C VAL A 14 -5.57 -4.39 10.21
N ALA A 15 -4.73 -4.28 11.24
CA ALA A 15 -4.89 -4.96 12.51
C ALA A 15 -4.98 -3.94 13.65
N ALA A 16 -5.60 -4.31 14.76
CA ALA A 16 -5.48 -3.52 15.98
C ALA A 16 -4.09 -3.73 16.59
N ASP A 17 -3.53 -2.70 17.21
CA ASP A 17 -2.31 -2.82 18.00
C ASP A 17 -2.53 -3.65 19.28
N GLU A 18 -1.44 -4.02 19.97
CA GLU A 18 -1.50 -4.85 21.19
C GLU A 18 -2.34 -4.21 22.30
N GLN A 19 -2.45 -2.88 22.30
CA GLN A 19 -3.22 -2.10 23.26
C GLN A 19 -4.67 -1.86 22.83
N GLY A 20 -5.04 -2.23 21.60
CA GLY A 20 -6.37 -2.07 21.03
C GLY A 20 -6.82 -0.61 20.79
N VAL A 21 -5.89 0.35 20.81
CA VAL A 21 -6.13 1.80 20.69
C VAL A 21 -5.79 2.35 19.31
N GLN A 22 -4.95 1.65 18.55
CA GLN A 22 -4.50 2.05 17.22
C GLN A 22 -4.77 0.94 16.19
N TRP A 23 -4.98 1.36 14.96
CA TRP A 23 -4.92 0.53 13.78
C TRP A 23 -3.47 0.52 13.27
N VAL A 24 -2.85 -0.64 13.26
CA VAL A 24 -1.60 -0.91 12.54
C VAL A 24 -2.00 -1.28 11.13
N CYS A 25 -1.72 -0.38 10.19
CA CYS A 25 -2.07 -0.54 8.80
C CYS A 25 -0.80 -0.74 7.99
N ARG A 26 -0.76 -1.80 7.18
CA ARG A 26 0.37 -2.15 6.34
C ARG A 26 -0.11 -2.35 4.91
N SER A 27 0.62 -1.79 3.96
CA SER A 27 0.51 -2.21 2.56
C SER A 27 1.78 -2.97 2.17
N SER A 28 1.62 -3.97 1.32
CA SER A 28 2.72 -4.57 0.57
C SER A 28 2.40 -4.47 -0.91
N ILE A 29 3.40 -4.07 -1.70
CA ILE A 29 3.25 -3.93 -3.14
C ILE A 29 4.15 -4.99 -3.78
N GLU A 30 3.53 -5.90 -4.51
CA GLU A 30 4.18 -7.01 -5.18
C GLU A 30 4.02 -6.84 -6.68
N ARG A 31 5.09 -6.99 -7.44
CA ARG A 31 5.02 -6.93 -8.89
C ARG A 31 4.51 -8.28 -9.44
N ILE A 32 3.48 -8.23 -10.28
CA ILE A 32 2.83 -9.42 -10.87
C ILE A 32 2.94 -9.47 -12.41
N ASP A 33 3.53 -8.46 -13.03
CA ASP A 33 3.73 -8.37 -14.49
C ASP A 33 4.88 -9.24 -15.04
N GLY A 34 5.65 -9.90 -14.16
CA GLY A 34 6.80 -10.72 -14.51
C GLY A 34 8.11 -9.96 -14.77
N ASN A 35 8.13 -8.63 -14.63
CA ASN A 35 9.34 -7.82 -14.81
C ASN A 35 10.10 -7.65 -13.48
N SER A 36 10.68 -8.74 -12.98
CA SER A 36 11.42 -8.73 -11.71
C SER A 36 12.68 -7.85 -11.70
N ALA A 37 13.12 -7.34 -12.86
CA ALA A 37 14.35 -6.53 -12.99
C ALA A 37 14.18 -5.11 -12.46
N GLU A 38 12.98 -4.53 -12.55
CA GLU A 38 12.72 -3.16 -12.12
C GLU A 38 12.36 -3.05 -10.63
N GLY A 39 12.12 -4.17 -9.94
CA GLY A 39 11.70 -4.17 -8.54
C GLY A 39 10.27 -3.62 -8.34
N ALA A 40 9.86 -3.49 -7.09
CA ALA A 40 8.57 -2.94 -6.69
C ALA A 40 8.77 -1.80 -5.68
N PRO A 41 7.87 -0.80 -5.65
CA PRO A 41 7.90 0.23 -4.61
C PRO A 41 7.71 -0.40 -3.23
N ALA A 42 8.30 0.25 -2.21
CA ALA A 42 8.14 -0.20 -0.84
C ALA A 42 6.69 -0.01 -0.39
N GLY A 43 6.17 -1.00 0.34
CA GLY A 43 4.89 -0.85 1.03
C GLY A 43 4.97 0.16 2.16
N ASP A 44 3.85 0.79 2.47
CA ASP A 44 3.70 1.78 3.53
C ASP A 44 3.23 1.11 4.83
N GLU A 45 3.81 1.49 5.96
CA GLU A 45 3.30 1.15 7.29
C GLU A 45 2.88 2.42 8.02
N LEU A 46 1.67 2.42 8.58
CA LEU A 46 1.15 3.55 9.31
C LEU A 46 0.26 3.13 10.47
N THR A 47 0.43 3.83 11.59
CA THR A 47 -0.37 3.64 12.80
C THR A 47 -1.39 4.77 12.92
N ILE A 48 -2.69 4.46 12.88
CA ILE A 48 -3.75 5.45 13.04
C ILE A 48 -4.53 5.19 14.33
N PRO A 49 -4.76 6.21 15.18
CA PRO A 49 -5.68 6.05 16.32
C PRO A 49 -7.09 5.64 15.88
N LYS A 50 -7.65 4.60 16.50
CA LYS A 50 -9.00 4.09 16.17
C LYS A 50 -10.10 5.12 16.41
N LEU A 51 -9.85 6.11 17.27
CA LEU A 51 -10.76 7.21 17.53
C LEU A 51 -10.92 8.15 16.32
N LYS A 52 -9.95 8.17 15.40
CA LYS A 52 -9.90 9.10 14.27
C LYS A 52 -10.42 8.52 12.96
N ILE A 53 -10.36 7.20 12.79
CA ILE A 53 -10.72 6.53 11.55
C ILE A 53 -11.26 5.13 11.83
N ASP A 54 -12.30 4.74 11.11
CA ASP A 54 -12.77 3.36 11.09
C ASP A 54 -11.83 2.49 10.23
N PRO A 55 -11.82 1.16 10.41
CA PRO A 55 -10.87 0.29 9.73
C PRO A 55 -11.08 0.23 8.21
N LEU A 56 -12.30 0.46 7.71
CA LEU A 56 -12.57 0.45 6.27
C LEU A 56 -11.96 1.70 5.61
N MET A 57 -12.10 2.85 6.25
CA MET A 57 -11.47 4.09 5.82
C MET A 57 -9.94 4.02 5.91
N ALA A 58 -9.39 3.32 6.91
CA ALA A 58 -7.96 3.05 6.98
C ALA A 58 -7.48 2.21 5.78
N ILE A 59 -8.20 1.13 5.45
CA ILE A 59 -7.90 0.29 4.26
C ILE A 59 -7.93 1.15 2.99
N HIS A 60 -9.00 1.90 2.75
CA HIS A 60 -9.14 2.72 1.55
C HIS A 60 -8.06 3.80 1.45
N THR A 61 -7.62 4.36 2.58
CA THR A 61 -6.51 5.31 2.61
C THR A 61 -5.20 4.65 2.20
N LEU A 62 -4.92 3.44 2.67
CA LEU A 62 -3.71 2.70 2.26
C LEU A 62 -3.75 2.28 0.81
N GLU A 63 -4.90 1.82 0.31
CA GLU A 63 -5.06 1.46 -1.11
C GLU A 63 -4.75 2.67 -2.01
N HIS A 64 -5.34 3.83 -1.70
CA HIS A 64 -5.09 5.05 -2.47
C HIS A 64 -3.63 5.52 -2.40
N ARG A 65 -2.98 5.41 -1.24
CA ARG A 65 -1.54 5.73 -1.09
C ARG A 65 -0.67 4.77 -1.89
N ALA A 66 -0.93 3.47 -1.81
CA ALA A 66 -0.18 2.47 -2.55
C ALA A 66 -0.31 2.65 -4.07
N VAL A 67 -1.51 3.02 -4.55
CA VAL A 67 -1.71 3.38 -5.97
C VAL A 67 -0.87 4.60 -6.36
N ALA A 68 -0.85 5.65 -5.52
CA ALA A 68 -0.03 6.83 -5.77
C ALA A 68 1.47 6.50 -5.79
N GLU A 69 1.95 5.65 -4.88
CA GLU A 69 3.34 5.17 -4.87
C GLU A 69 3.67 4.34 -6.13
N ILE A 70 2.75 3.49 -6.60
CA ILE A 70 2.92 2.76 -7.87
C ILE A 70 2.99 3.73 -9.04
N ASP A 71 2.10 4.71 -9.10
CA ASP A 71 2.08 5.69 -10.18
C ASP A 71 3.37 6.53 -10.19
N GLU A 72 3.81 7.02 -9.03
CA GLU A 72 5.08 7.78 -8.92
C GLU A 72 6.29 6.92 -9.25
N PHE A 73 6.31 5.66 -8.80
CA PHE A 73 7.37 4.71 -9.14
C PHE A 73 7.42 4.46 -10.65
N TYR A 74 6.27 4.21 -11.27
CA TYR A 74 6.16 3.97 -12.70
C TYR A 74 6.60 5.20 -13.51
N ASP A 75 6.20 6.40 -13.10
CA ASP A 75 6.61 7.65 -13.73
C ASP A 75 8.12 7.89 -13.59
N ARG A 76 8.73 7.60 -12.43
CA ARG A 76 10.19 7.69 -12.25
C ARG A 76 10.96 6.69 -13.12
N VAL A 77 10.49 5.45 -13.19
CA VAL A 77 11.11 4.42 -14.03
C VAL A 77 10.98 4.78 -15.51
N HIS A 78 9.80 5.24 -15.95
CA HIS A 78 9.58 5.64 -17.33
C HIS A 78 10.34 6.93 -17.71
N ALA A 79 10.48 7.88 -16.79
CA ALA A 79 11.27 9.09 -17.02
C ALA A 79 12.79 8.85 -17.06
N ALA A 80 13.25 7.70 -16.54
CA ALA A 80 14.67 7.31 -16.56
C ALA A 80 15.06 6.42 -17.75
N ALA A 81 14.09 6.01 -18.57
CA ALA A 81 14.28 5.19 -19.78
C ALA A 81 14.38 6.04 -21.05
#